data_AF-A0A959T394-F1
#
_entry.id   AF-A0A959T394-F1
#
_cell.length_a   1.000
_cell.length_b   1.000
_cell.length_c   1.000
_cell.angle_alpha   90.00
_cell.angle_beta   90.00
_cell.angle_gamma   90.00
#
_symmetry.space_group_name_H-M   'P 1'
#
loop_
_entity.id
_entity.type
_entity.pdbx_description
1 polymer ?
#
loop_
_entity_poly.entity_id
_entity_poly.type
_entity_poly.pdbx_seq_one_letter_code
_entity_poly.pdbx_strand_id
1 'polypeptide(L)' 'MRALIVKEVRGFLGSLIGHIVIVVFLLLTGLFLWVFPDNLLDLGYADLAPLFFIAPWVFLFLLPAVTMRSFSEERRTGT' A
#
# COMPACT_ATOMS: atom_id res chain seq x y z
N MET A 1 -4.86 -21.66 13.24
CA MET A 1 -4.46 -20.84 12.07
C MET A 1 -4.89 -19.38 12.17
N ARG A 2 -6.17 -19.04 12.40
CA ARG A 2 -6.62 -17.63 12.51
C ARG A 2 -5.81 -16.77 13.49
N ALA A 3 -5.47 -17.30 14.67
CA ALA A 3 -4.70 -16.57 15.68
C ALA A 3 -3.27 -16.21 15.23
N LEU A 4 -2.63 -17.05 14.40
CA LEU A 4 -1.29 -16.77 13.85
C LEU A 4 -1.36 -15.64 12.82
N ILE A 5 -2.30 -15.73 11.86
CA ILE A 5 -2.51 -14.69 10.84
C ILE A 5 -2.77 -13.32 11.49
N VAL A 6 -3.61 -13.27 12.52
CA VAL A 6 -3.89 -12.01 13.24
C VAL A 6 -2.63 -11.47 13.93
N LYS A 7 -1.79 -12.34 14.48
CA LYS A 7 -0.50 -11.95 15.08
C LYS A 7 0.46 -11.38 14.03
N GLU A 8 0.59 -12.01 12.87
CA GLU A 8 1.40 -11.53 11.74
C GLU A 8 0.92 -10.16 11.25
N VAL A 9 -0.39 -10.03 10.95
CA VAL A 9 -0.96 -8.77 10.41
C VAL A 9 -0.80 -7.62 11.39
N ARG A 10 -1.02 -7.88 12.68
CA ARG A 10 -0.84 -6.86 13.72
C ARG A 10 0.63 -6.50 13.92
N GLY A 11 1.54 -7.47 13.81
CA GLY A 11 2.98 -7.24 13.82
C GLY A 11 3.44 -6.38 12.63
N PHE A 12 2.92 -6.64 11.44
CA PHE A 12 3.21 -5.85 10.25
C PHE A 12 2.68 -4.42 10.36
N LEU A 13 1.39 -4.25 10.68
CA LEU A 13 0.75 -2.93 10.80
C LEU A 13 1.28 -2.11 11.97
N GLY A 14 1.73 -2.75 13.05
CA GLY A 14 2.40 -2.08 14.17
C GLY A 14 3.83 -1.65 13.89
N SER A 15 4.37 -1.98 12.72
CA SER A 15 5.76 -1.71 12.38
C SER A 15 5.94 -0.40 11.61
N LEU A 16 7.14 0.21 11.71
CA LEU A 16 7.47 1.45 11.01
C LEU A 16 7.31 1.35 9.49
N ILE A 17 7.69 0.22 8.90
CA ILE A 17 7.58 -0.03 7.46
C ILE A 17 6.11 -0.10 7.02
N GLY A 18 5.24 -0.71 7.83
CA GLY A 18 3.80 -0.73 7.56
C GLY A 18 3.22 0.68 7.47
N HIS A 19 3.62 1.56 8.39
CA HIS A 19 3.20 2.97 8.37
C HIS A 19 3.74 3.72 7.14
N ILE A 20 5.01 3.52 6.78
CA ILE A 20 5.62 4.13 5.58
C ILE A 20 4.84 3.72 4.33
N VAL A 21 4.49 2.44 4.19
CA VAL A 21 3.74 1.93 3.04
C VAL A 21 2.37 2.58 2.93
N ILE A 22 1.65 2.73 4.05
CA ILE A 22 0.34 3.42 4.07
C ILE A 22 0.49 4.88 3.65
N VAL A 23 1.49 5.60 4.20
CA VAL A 23 1.72 7.00 3.87
C VAL A 23 2.07 7.17 2.39
N VAL A 24 2.97 6.33 1.86
CA VAL A 24 3.37 6.38 0.44
C VAL A 24 2.19 6.05 -0.47
N PHE A 25 1.40 5.04 -0.13
CA PHE A 25 0.19 4.69 -0.88
C PHE A 25 -0.76 5.89 -0.96
N LEU A 26 -1.09 6.50 0.20
CA LEU A 26 -2.00 7.63 0.27
C LEU A 26 -1.47 8.86 -0.47
N LEU A 27 -0.17 9.17 -0.36
CA LEU A 27 0.45 10.28 -1.08
C LEU A 27 0.40 10.08 -2.58
N LEU A 28 0.77 8.88 -3.08
CA LEU A 28 0.74 8.59 -4.51
C LEU A 28 -0.69 8.67 -5.05
N THR A 29 -1.64 7.95 -4.45
CA THR A 29 -3.03 8.01 -4.92
C THR A 29 -3.63 9.40 -4.77
N GLY A 30 -3.30 10.12 -3.70
CA GLY A 30 -3.78 11.48 -3.45
C GLY A 30 -3.28 12.47 -4.50
N LEU A 31 -1.99 12.46 -4.81
CA LEU A 31 -1.41 13.32 -5.85
C LEU A 31 -2.02 13.03 -7.23
N PHE A 32 -2.13 11.75 -7.59
CA PHE A 32 -2.71 11.34 -8.87
C PHE A 32 -4.20 11.65 -9.03
N LEU A 33 -4.98 11.55 -7.95
CA LEU A 33 -6.42 11.78 -8.02
C LEU A 33 -6.79 13.27 -7.93
N TRP A 34 -5.97 14.08 -7.24
CA TRP A 34 -6.36 15.44 -6.85
C TRP A 34 -5.43 16.56 -7.36
N VAL A 35 -4.18 16.26 -7.74
CA VAL A 35 -3.18 17.31 -8.06
C VAL A 35 -2.75 17.31 -9.53
N PHE A 36 -2.65 16.14 -10.17
CA PHE A 36 -2.29 16.05 -11.59
C PHE A 36 -3.47 16.40 -12.52
N PRO A 37 -3.20 16.82 -13.78
CA PRO A 37 -4.26 17.04 -14.79
C PRO A 37 -5.05 15.75 -15.06
N ASP A 38 -6.33 15.88 -15.45
CA ASP A 38 -7.35 14.83 -15.40
C ASP A 38 -7.73 14.38 -13.97
N ASN A 39 -7.66 15.32 -13.00
CA ASN A 39 -8.12 15.04 -11.64
C ASN A 39 -9.66 14.89 -11.58
N LEU A 40 -10.12 14.29 -10.48
CA LEU A 40 -11.54 14.10 -10.18
C LEU A 40 -12.36 15.40 -10.15
N LEU A 41 -11.71 16.54 -9.87
CA LEU A 41 -12.37 17.84 -9.79
C LEU A 41 -12.61 18.45 -11.17
N ASP A 42 -11.70 18.24 -12.11
CA ASP A 42 -11.75 18.75 -13.49
C ASP A 42 -12.78 17.99 -14.33
N LEU A 43 -13.00 16.69 -14.03
CA LEU A 43 -13.97 15.85 -14.72
C LEU A 43 -15.42 16.25 -14.42
N GLY A 44 -15.69 16.92 -13.30
CA GLY A 44 -17.03 17.39 -12.93
C GLY A 44 -18.00 16.30 -12.43
N TYR A 45 -17.52 15.07 -12.26
CA TYR A 45 -18.26 13.94 -11.70
C TYR A 45 -17.38 13.07 -10.80
N ALA A 46 -17.96 12.57 -9.70
CA ALA A 46 -17.25 11.72 -8.76
C ALA A 46 -17.27 10.25 -9.23
N ASP A 47 -16.15 9.76 -9.77
CA ASP A 47 -15.97 8.37 -10.18
C ASP A 47 -14.76 7.72 -9.50
N LEU A 48 -14.87 6.45 -9.14
CA LEU A 48 -13.79 5.66 -8.56
C LEU A 48 -12.88 4.99 -9.61
N ALA A 49 -13.25 5.02 -10.90
CA ALA A 49 -12.46 4.42 -11.96
C ALA A 49 -10.98 4.86 -11.96
N PRO A 50 -10.62 6.15 -11.75
CA PRO A 50 -9.23 6.58 -11.70
C PRO A 50 -8.44 5.96 -10.53
N LEU A 51 -9.09 5.77 -9.37
CA LEU A 51 -8.48 5.11 -8.21
C LEU A 51 -8.14 3.65 -8.54
N PHE A 52 -9.09 2.91 -9.12
CA PHE A 52 -8.89 1.50 -9.48
C PHE A 52 -7.93 1.30 -10.66
N PHE A 53 -7.77 2.31 -11.52
CA PHE A 53 -6.75 2.29 -12.57
C PHE A 53 -5.34 2.40 -11.99
N ILE A 54 -5.14 3.29 -11.01
CA ILE A 54 -3.80 3.61 -10.47
C ILE A 54 -3.39 2.67 -9.33
N ALA A 55 -4.34 2.23 -8.50
CA ALA A 55 -4.07 1.38 -7.34
C ALA A 55 -3.28 0.10 -7.68
N PRO A 56 -3.59 -0.66 -8.76
CA PRO A 56 -2.80 -1.84 -9.14
C PRO A 56 -1.33 -1.53 -9.42
N TRP A 57 -1.03 -0.41 -10.09
CA TRP A 57 0.34 0.01 -10.37
C TRP A 57 1.09 0.37 -9.09
N VAL A 58 0.43 1.11 -8.19
CA VAL A 58 1.01 1.45 -6.89
C VAL A 58 1.24 0.20 -6.04
N PHE A 59 0.28 -0.73 -6.01
CA PHE A 59 0.43 -1.99 -5.29
C PHE A 59 1.50 -2.90 -5.89
N LEU A 60 1.69 -2.90 -7.21
CA LEU A 60 2.76 -3.66 -7.85
C LEU A 60 4.15 -3.22 -7.36
N PHE A 61 4.31 -1.94 -7.02
CA PHE A 61 5.53 -1.43 -6.41
C PHE A 61 5.60 -1.67 -4.89
N LEU A 62 4.49 -1.46 -4.17
CA LEU A 62 4.47 -1.56 -2.71
C LEU A 62 4.46 -3.00 -2.18
N LEU A 63 3.78 -3.93 -2.85
CA LEU A 63 3.67 -5.32 -2.40
C LEU A 63 5.03 -6.02 -2.29
N PRO A 64 5.95 -5.92 -3.28
CA PRO A 64 7.31 -6.44 -3.14
C PRO A 64 8.06 -5.83 -1.95
N ALA A 65 7.96 -4.51 -1.75
CA ALA A 65 8.63 -3.83 -0.65
C ALA A 65 8.13 -4.33 0.73
N VAL A 66 6.83 -4.60 0.84
CA VAL A 66 6.20 -5.16 2.04
C VAL A 66 6.63 -6.61 2.28
N THR A 67 6.60 -7.44 1.25
CA THR A 67 6.87 -8.87 1.37
C THR A 67 8.36 -9.16 1.59
N MET A 68 9.27 -8.39 0.99
CA MET A 68 10.72 -8.53 1.16
C MET A 68 11.14 -8.51 2.63
N ARG A 69 10.49 -7.69 3.46
CA ARG A 69 10.80 -7.63 4.88
C ARG A 69 10.48 -8.95 5.58
N SER A 70 9.32 -9.53 5.31
CA SER A 70 8.87 -10.78 5.94
C SER A 70 9.85 -11.91 5.61
N PHE A 71 10.23 -12.04 4.34
CA PHE A 71 11.23 -13.01 3.89
C PHE A 71 12.63 -12.74 4.44
N SER A 72 13.03 -11.48 4.54
CA SER A 72 14.35 -11.11 5.07
C SER A 72 14.44 -11.33 6.58
N GLU A 73 13.35 -11.15 7.33
CA GLU A 73 13.32 -11.41 8.77
C GLU A 73 13.38 -12.93 9.04
N GLU A 74 12.66 -13.77 8.29
CA GLU A 74 12.79 -15.25 8.35
C GLU A 74 14.22 -15.68 8.03
N ARG A 75 14.77 -15.22 6.91
CA ARG A 75 16.15 -15.58 6.48
C ARG A 75 17.23 -15.14 7.47
N ARG A 76 17.02 -14.05 8.21
CA ARG A 76 17.94 -13.59 9.27
C ARG A 76 17.83 -14.41 10.55
N THR A 77 16.65 -14.92 10.85
CA THR A 77 16.36 -15.61 12.12
C THR A 77 16.58 -17.13 12.03
N GLY A 78 16.81 -17.65 10.81
CA GLY A 78 17.16 -19.06 10.58
C GLY A 78 15.98 -20.02 10.68
N THR A 79 14.76 -19.49 10.66
CA THR A 79 13.48 -20.20 10.59
C THR A 79 12.77 -19.78 9.32
#